data_AF-A0A8S3CFH0-F1
#
_entry.id   AF-A0A8S3CFH0-F1
#
_cell.length_a   1.000
_cell.length_b   1.000
_cell.length_c   1.000
_cell.angle_alpha   90.00
_cell.angle_beta   90.00
_cell.angle_gamma   90.00
#
_symmetry.space_group_name_H-M   'P 1'
#
loop_
_entity.id
_entity.type
_entity.pdbx_description
1 polymer ?
#
loop_
_entity_poly.entity_id
_entity_poly.type
_entity_poly.pdbx_seq_one_letter_code
_entity_poly.pdbx_strand_id
1 'polypeptide(L)'
;MLQEDGTDSKKKYGANAILGISIAVCKAGAAHSNVPLYQYIAKLSNSTIRLPVPSFNVINGGSHAGNKLAMQEFMLLPTGAKTFKEAMRMGSEVYHHLKSLIKAEYGLDATNVGDEGGFAPNIESAEKALEILVKAIDKAGYTGLVKIGMDVAASEFFDEGAKKYDLNNKQPGQPHYLSSEELVAYYLSQIEKYPIISIEDAFEQDDWAGFQTLLTSVKGKNVQLVGDDLTVTNVKRIQMAIEKNACDCLLLKVNQIGSVTEAISA
;
A
#
# COMPACT_ATOMS: atom_id res chain seq x y z
N MET A 1 6.24 -27.61 11.91
CA MET A 1 5.03 -26.75 12.06
C MET A 1 4.11 -26.89 10.86
N LEU A 2 4.52 -26.51 9.65
CA LEU A 2 3.68 -26.63 8.45
C LEU A 2 3.21 -28.07 8.18
N GLN A 3 4.12 -29.05 8.24
CA GLN A 3 3.79 -30.47 8.09
C GLN A 3 2.84 -31.01 9.18
N GLU A 4 3.01 -30.54 10.42
CA GLU A 4 2.17 -30.94 11.57
C GLU A 4 0.75 -30.34 11.48
N ASP A 5 0.64 -29.12 10.95
CA ASP A 5 -0.65 -28.51 10.63
C ASP A 5 -1.33 -29.30 9.51
N GLY A 6 -0.60 -29.56 8.42
CA GLY A 6 -1.04 -30.40 7.31
C GLY A 6 -2.13 -29.79 6.43
N THR A 7 -2.49 -28.51 6.62
CA THR A 7 -3.49 -27.82 5.80
C THR A 7 -2.87 -26.68 5.00
N ASP A 8 -3.35 -26.46 3.79
CA ASP A 8 -2.87 -25.38 2.91
C ASP A 8 -3.03 -23.99 3.53
N SER A 9 -4.10 -23.77 4.31
CA SER A 9 -4.44 -22.48 4.92
C SER A 9 -4.04 -22.35 6.38
N LYS A 10 -3.26 -23.30 6.93
CA LYS A 10 -2.84 -23.29 8.34
C LYS A 10 -4.02 -23.31 9.34
N LYS A 11 -5.17 -23.87 8.94
CA LYS A 11 -6.43 -23.78 9.70
C LYS A 11 -6.49 -24.70 10.92
N LYS A 12 -5.61 -25.70 11.03
CA LYS A 12 -5.62 -26.64 12.17
C LYS A 12 -5.03 -25.98 13.41
N TYR A 13 -3.92 -25.26 13.27
CA TYR A 13 -3.27 -24.56 14.38
C TYR A 13 -3.48 -23.04 14.37
N GLY A 14 -3.86 -22.48 13.23
CA GLY A 14 -3.95 -21.04 13.02
C GLY A 14 -2.62 -20.46 12.54
N ALA A 15 -2.68 -19.65 11.48
CA ALA A 15 -1.50 -18.95 10.94
C ALA A 15 -0.84 -18.04 11.99
N ASN A 16 -1.62 -17.44 12.88
CA ASN A 16 -1.15 -16.63 14.00
C ASN A 16 -0.26 -17.42 14.99
N ALA A 17 -0.65 -18.64 15.37
CA ALA A 17 0.12 -19.48 16.28
C ALA A 17 1.45 -19.92 15.64
N ILE A 18 1.40 -20.35 14.37
CA ILE A 18 2.59 -20.75 13.61
C ILE A 18 3.54 -19.57 13.44
N LEU A 19 3.03 -18.40 13.06
CA LEU A 19 3.85 -17.21 12.86
C LEU A 19 4.53 -16.77 14.17
N GLY A 20 3.79 -16.78 15.29
CA GLY A 20 4.33 -16.42 16.59
C GLY A 20 5.56 -17.27 16.97
N ILE A 21 5.45 -18.59 16.81
CA ILE A 21 6.57 -19.51 17.04
C ILE A 21 7.68 -19.27 16.01
N SER A 22 7.33 -19.06 14.73
CA SER A 22 8.31 -18.83 13.66
C SER A 22 9.18 -17.60 13.91
N ILE A 23 8.58 -16.48 14.32
CA ILE A 23 9.30 -15.24 14.67
C ILE A 23 10.17 -15.45 15.93
N ALA A 24 9.65 -16.14 16.95
CA ALA A 24 10.41 -16.44 18.17
C ALA A 24 11.65 -17.28 17.87
N VAL A 25 11.52 -18.32 17.04
CA VAL A 25 12.64 -19.16 16.59
C VAL A 25 13.63 -18.35 15.76
N CYS A 26 13.16 -17.46 14.87
CA CYS A 26 14.04 -16.58 14.09
C CYS A 26 14.88 -15.66 15.00
N LYS A 27 14.25 -15.04 16.01
CA LYS A 27 14.94 -14.23 17.03
C LYS A 27 15.95 -15.05 17.85
N ALA A 28 15.58 -16.25 18.28
CA ALA A 28 16.47 -17.15 19.00
C ALA A 28 17.68 -17.58 18.13
N GLY A 29 17.47 -17.84 16.84
CA GLY A 29 18.53 -18.18 15.89
C GLY A 29 19.52 -17.03 15.67
N ALA A 30 19.03 -15.79 15.60
CA ALA A 30 19.87 -14.59 15.54
C ALA A 30 20.73 -14.44 16.81
N ALA A 31 20.11 -14.58 17.99
CA ALA A 31 20.81 -14.51 19.27
C ALA A 31 21.87 -15.62 19.41
N HIS A 32 21.54 -16.86 19.04
CA HIS A 32 22.49 -17.97 19.03
C HIS A 32 23.67 -17.73 18.09
N SER A 33 23.42 -17.09 16.95
CA SER A 33 24.44 -16.72 15.96
C SER A 33 25.23 -15.46 16.33
N ASN A 34 24.92 -14.81 17.46
CA ASN A 34 25.50 -13.55 17.93
C ASN A 34 25.48 -12.43 16.87
N VAL A 35 24.38 -12.32 16.12
CA VAL A 35 24.16 -11.25 15.13
C VAL A 35 22.80 -10.57 15.36
N PRO A 36 22.65 -9.28 15.02
CA PRO A 36 21.34 -8.63 14.98
C PRO A 36 20.34 -9.36 14.07
N LEU A 37 19.05 -9.31 14.42
CA LEU A 37 17.99 -10.00 13.70
C LEU A 37 17.98 -9.72 12.19
N TYR A 38 18.18 -8.47 11.77
CA TYR A 38 18.20 -8.10 10.34
C TYR A 38 19.36 -8.75 9.57
N GLN A 39 20.52 -8.97 10.22
CA GLN A 39 21.64 -9.68 9.60
C GLN A 39 21.36 -11.18 9.51
N TYR A 40 20.70 -11.74 10.53
CA TYR A 40 20.27 -13.13 10.50
C TYR A 40 19.26 -13.39 9.39
N ILE A 41 18.25 -12.52 9.24
CA ILE A 41 17.27 -12.60 8.14
C ILE A 41 17.99 -12.48 6.79
N ALA A 42 18.90 -11.52 6.62
CA ALA A 42 19.68 -11.37 5.38
C ALA A 42 20.50 -12.62 5.04
N LYS A 43 21.02 -13.34 6.04
CA LYS A 43 21.69 -14.64 5.86
C LYS A 43 20.71 -15.72 5.42
N LEU A 44 19.51 -15.78 6.01
CA LEU A 44 18.47 -16.75 5.63
C LEU A 44 17.96 -16.53 4.21
N SER A 45 17.83 -15.26 3.78
CA SER A 45 17.31 -14.87 2.46
C SER A 45 18.40 -14.68 1.40
N ASN A 46 19.67 -14.93 1.75
CA ASN A 46 20.83 -14.67 0.90
C ASN A 46 20.84 -13.26 0.25
N SER A 47 20.45 -12.25 1.03
CA SER A 47 20.20 -10.89 0.54
C SER A 47 21.27 -9.90 1.01
N THR A 48 21.47 -8.84 0.23
CA THR A 48 22.27 -7.69 0.67
C THR A 48 21.39 -6.73 1.46
N ILE A 49 21.86 -6.31 2.64
CA ILE A 49 21.12 -5.38 3.49
C ILE A 49 21.05 -4.00 2.83
N ARG A 50 19.83 -3.48 2.72
CA ARG A 50 19.50 -2.12 2.29
C ARG A 50 18.54 -1.49 3.28
N LEU A 51 18.60 -0.18 3.46
CA LEU A 51 17.55 0.55 4.16
C LEU A 51 16.44 0.89 3.16
N PRO A 52 15.16 0.71 3.51
CA PRO A 52 14.05 0.97 2.61
C PRO A 52 13.76 2.47 2.48
N VAL A 53 13.05 2.87 1.42
CA VAL A 53 12.31 4.13 1.43
C VAL A 53 11.02 3.89 2.24
N PRO A 54 10.75 4.65 3.30
CA PRO A 54 9.48 4.54 4.01
C PRO A 54 8.33 5.09 3.16
N SER A 55 7.20 4.38 3.16
CA SER A 55 5.91 4.86 2.66
C SER A 55 5.06 5.23 3.86
N PHE A 56 4.78 6.52 4.07
CA PHE A 56 4.01 7.01 5.22
C PHE A 56 2.54 7.18 4.83
N ASN A 57 1.64 6.40 5.40
CA ASN A 57 0.20 6.68 5.30
C ASN A 57 -0.12 8.02 5.98
N VAL A 58 -0.78 8.93 5.25
CA VAL A 58 -1.05 10.29 5.73
C VAL A 58 -2.49 10.78 5.49
N ILE A 59 -3.22 10.23 4.53
CA ILE A 59 -4.66 10.49 4.33
C ILE A 59 -5.35 9.15 4.10
N ASN A 60 -6.41 8.92 4.87
CA ASN A 60 -7.22 7.72 4.83
C ASN A 60 -8.56 8.01 4.12
N GLY A 61 -9.02 7.05 3.33
CA GLY A 61 -10.36 6.94 2.78
C GLY A 61 -10.86 5.51 2.90
N GLY A 62 -11.67 5.05 1.95
CA GLY A 62 -12.13 3.66 1.85
C GLY A 62 -12.71 3.14 3.17
N SER A 63 -12.41 1.90 3.50
CA SER A 63 -12.86 1.26 4.74
C SER A 63 -12.15 1.79 6.00
N HIS A 64 -11.08 2.57 5.85
CA HIS A 64 -10.28 3.15 6.95
C HIS A 64 -10.78 4.52 7.44
N ALA A 65 -11.82 5.10 6.82
CA ALA A 65 -12.33 6.42 7.20
C ALA A 65 -13.86 6.52 7.09
N GLY A 66 -14.48 7.42 7.85
CA GLY A 66 -15.90 7.78 7.70
C GLY A 66 -16.19 8.83 6.62
N ASN A 67 -15.18 9.24 5.83
CA ASN A 67 -15.30 10.25 4.80
C ASN A 67 -15.85 9.67 3.47
N LYS A 68 -16.00 10.54 2.48
CA LYS A 68 -16.56 10.22 1.15
C LYS A 68 -15.54 9.63 0.16
N LEU A 69 -14.28 9.53 0.54
CA LEU A 69 -13.20 9.10 -0.34
C LEU A 69 -13.25 7.58 -0.51
N ALA A 70 -13.35 7.10 -1.74
CA ALA A 70 -13.40 5.66 -2.03
C ALA A 70 -12.04 4.97 -1.84
N MET A 71 -10.95 5.61 -2.28
CA MET A 71 -9.59 5.06 -2.19
C MET A 71 -9.09 5.05 -0.75
N GLN A 72 -8.40 3.98 -0.37
CA GLN A 72 -8.10 3.68 1.03
C GLN A 72 -6.97 4.52 1.62
N GLU A 73 -5.84 4.67 0.93
CA GLU A 73 -4.65 5.32 1.49
C GLU A 73 -3.93 6.19 0.47
N PHE A 74 -3.43 7.32 0.97
CA PHE A 74 -2.50 8.18 0.25
C PHE A 74 -1.24 8.36 1.09
N MET A 75 -0.11 8.02 0.48
CA MET A 75 1.16 7.88 1.18
C MET A 75 2.23 8.86 0.66
N LEU A 76 3.17 9.19 1.54
CA LEU A 76 4.38 9.97 1.20
C LEU A 76 5.60 9.06 1.10
N LEU A 77 6.35 9.18 0.00
CA LEU A 77 7.58 8.41 -0.25
C LEU A 77 8.76 9.37 -0.46
N PRO A 78 9.63 9.58 0.55
CA PRO A 78 10.80 10.46 0.45
C PRO A 78 11.97 9.85 -0.35
N THR A 79 11.74 9.57 -1.64
CA THR A 79 12.73 8.91 -2.52
C THR A 79 13.98 9.74 -2.78
N GLY A 80 13.92 11.06 -2.58
CA GLY A 80 15.05 11.97 -2.71
C GLY A 80 15.97 12.05 -1.48
N ALA A 81 15.63 11.38 -0.37
CA ALA A 81 16.44 11.37 0.84
C ALA A 81 17.74 10.56 0.65
N LYS A 82 18.85 11.02 1.25
CA LYS A 82 20.15 10.32 1.17
C LYS A 82 20.32 9.25 2.24
N THR A 83 19.50 9.29 3.28
CA THR A 83 19.53 8.33 4.39
C THR A 83 18.12 8.05 4.91
N PHE A 84 17.91 6.90 5.54
CA PHE A 84 16.64 6.60 6.20
C PHE A 84 16.26 7.65 7.27
N LYS A 85 17.25 8.16 8.02
CA LYS A 85 17.04 9.23 9.01
C LYS A 85 16.49 10.50 8.36
N GLU A 86 17.03 10.86 7.20
CA GLU A 86 16.54 12.01 6.44
C GLU A 86 15.14 11.75 5.87
N ALA A 87 14.86 10.54 5.38
CA ALA A 87 13.53 10.17 4.90
C ALA A 87 12.48 10.29 6.02
N MET A 88 12.80 9.81 7.23
CA MET A 88 11.93 9.97 8.42
C MET A 88 11.68 11.44 8.75
N ARG A 89 12.71 12.29 8.67
CA ARG A 89 12.58 13.73 8.88
C ARG A 89 11.67 14.38 7.84
N MET A 90 11.90 14.10 6.55
CA MET A 90 11.07 14.61 5.45
C MET A 90 9.61 14.20 5.62
N GLY A 91 9.34 12.91 5.84
CA GLY A 91 7.98 12.41 6.05
C GLY A 91 7.29 13.08 7.23
N SER A 92 7.99 13.21 8.37
CA SER A 92 7.44 13.86 9.57
C SER A 92 7.14 15.35 9.36
N GLU A 93 8.04 16.09 8.72
CA GLU A 93 7.83 17.52 8.44
C GLU A 93 6.64 17.73 7.49
N VAL A 94 6.55 16.96 6.39
CA VAL A 94 5.41 17.03 5.46
C VAL A 94 4.10 16.67 6.18
N TYR A 95 4.09 15.63 7.03
CA TYR A 95 2.91 15.24 7.82
C TYR A 95 2.41 16.37 8.72
N HIS A 96 3.30 17.11 9.40
CA HIS A 96 2.90 18.25 10.24
C HIS A 96 2.42 19.47 9.43
N HIS A 97 2.99 19.70 8.25
CA HIS A 97 2.48 20.70 7.32
C HIS A 97 1.09 20.32 6.80
N LEU A 98 0.88 19.05 6.46
CA LEU A 98 -0.41 18.50 6.07
C LEU A 98 -1.44 18.66 7.19
N LYS A 99 -1.10 18.32 8.44
CA LYS A 99 -1.95 18.53 9.61
C LYS A 99 -2.42 19.99 9.72
N SER A 100 -1.51 20.92 9.50
CA SER A 100 -1.81 22.36 9.56
C SER A 100 -2.73 22.82 8.43
N LEU A 101 -2.55 22.28 7.22
CA LEU A 101 -3.43 22.53 6.08
C LEU A 101 -4.84 21.96 6.33
N ILE A 102 -4.92 20.71 6.78
CA ILE A 102 -6.18 20.05 7.12
C ILE A 102 -6.91 20.82 8.21
N LYS A 103 -6.21 21.24 9.28
CA LYS A 103 -6.80 22.04 10.35
C LYS A 103 -7.41 23.35 9.84
N ALA A 104 -6.72 24.02 8.91
CA ALA A 104 -7.16 25.30 8.37
C ALA A 104 -8.38 25.16 7.46
N GLU A 105 -8.51 24.05 6.73
CA GLU A 105 -9.56 23.84 5.73
C GLU A 105 -10.78 23.10 6.29
N TYR A 106 -10.57 22.09 7.14
CA TYR A 106 -11.60 21.20 7.64
C TYR A 106 -11.83 21.29 9.16
N GLY A 107 -11.06 22.12 9.86
CA GLY A 107 -11.18 22.33 11.31
C GLY A 107 -10.32 21.38 12.15
N LEU A 108 -10.35 21.59 13.47
CA LEU A 108 -9.50 20.86 14.41
C LEU A 108 -9.80 19.36 14.45
N ASP A 109 -11.07 18.98 14.38
CA ASP A 109 -11.50 17.57 14.52
C ASP A 109 -11.02 16.71 13.35
N ALA A 110 -10.83 17.31 12.17
CA ALA A 110 -10.25 16.64 10.99
C ALA A 110 -8.77 16.28 11.16
N THR A 111 -8.11 16.74 12.24
CA THR A 111 -6.72 16.39 12.56
C THR A 111 -6.57 15.21 13.51
N ASN A 112 -7.69 14.56 13.89
CA ASN A 112 -7.68 13.24 14.48
C ASN A 112 -7.13 12.22 13.48
N VAL A 113 -6.63 11.11 14.00
CA VAL A 113 -5.93 10.10 13.21
C VAL A 113 -6.67 8.75 13.28
N GLY A 114 -6.60 7.99 12.18
CA GLY A 114 -7.08 6.61 12.14
C GLY A 114 -6.09 5.61 12.72
N ASP A 115 -6.35 4.32 12.50
CA ASP A 115 -5.57 3.21 13.07
C ASP A 115 -4.08 3.26 12.71
N GLU A 116 -3.76 3.79 11.52
CA GLU A 116 -2.39 3.89 11.00
C GLU A 116 -1.75 5.27 11.16
N GLY A 117 -2.42 6.20 11.85
CA GLY A 117 -1.89 7.56 12.09
C GLY A 117 -2.14 8.57 10.97
N GLY A 118 -2.69 8.15 9.82
CA GLY A 118 -3.17 9.04 8.76
C GLY A 118 -4.41 9.85 9.18
N PHE A 119 -4.62 11.00 8.53
CA PHE A 119 -5.79 11.86 8.78
C PHE A 119 -7.01 11.37 7.98
N ALA A 120 -8.21 11.61 8.50
CA ALA A 120 -9.47 11.28 7.81
C ALA A 120 -10.36 12.53 7.60
N PRO A 121 -9.86 13.59 6.92
CA PRO A 121 -10.68 14.76 6.63
C PRO A 121 -11.86 14.38 5.72
N ASN A 122 -12.91 15.21 5.72
CA ASN A 122 -14.06 15.02 4.83
C ASN A 122 -13.73 15.47 3.39
N ILE A 123 -12.74 14.82 2.78
CA ILE A 123 -12.33 15.00 1.40
C ILE A 123 -13.29 14.22 0.49
N GLU A 124 -13.69 14.85 -0.61
CA GLU A 124 -14.74 14.33 -1.50
C GLU A 124 -14.20 13.59 -2.74
N SER A 125 -12.90 13.71 -3.06
CA SER A 125 -12.29 13.02 -4.20
C SER A 125 -10.78 12.79 -4.03
N ALA A 126 -10.24 11.83 -4.79
CA ALA A 126 -8.81 11.53 -4.78
C ALA A 126 -7.98 12.72 -5.31
N GLU A 127 -8.48 13.49 -6.27
CA GLU A 127 -7.82 14.71 -6.74
C GLU A 127 -7.60 15.70 -5.59
N LYS A 128 -8.60 15.90 -4.73
CA LYS A 128 -8.48 16.82 -3.59
C LYS A 128 -7.46 16.31 -2.56
N ALA A 129 -7.41 15.00 -2.34
CA ALA A 129 -6.37 14.38 -1.51
C ALA A 129 -4.97 14.61 -2.12
N LEU A 130 -4.81 14.41 -3.43
CA LEU A 130 -3.54 14.61 -4.12
C LEU A 130 -3.10 16.09 -4.14
N GLU A 131 -4.04 17.02 -4.35
CA GLU A 131 -3.79 18.47 -4.33
C GLU A 131 -3.26 18.94 -2.96
N ILE A 132 -3.90 18.54 -1.86
CA ILE A 132 -3.47 18.95 -0.52
C ILE A 132 -2.12 18.32 -0.16
N LEU A 133 -1.82 17.11 -0.64
CA LEU A 133 -0.51 16.48 -0.45
C LEU A 133 0.60 17.21 -1.21
N VAL A 134 0.38 17.55 -2.48
CA VAL A 134 1.34 18.36 -3.24
C VAL A 134 1.59 19.69 -2.55
N LYS A 135 0.55 20.35 -2.05
CA LYS A 135 0.68 21.59 -1.27
C LYS A 135 1.45 21.40 0.04
N ALA A 136 1.26 20.27 0.73
CA ALA A 136 2.01 19.95 1.96
C ALA A 136 3.49 19.70 1.67
N ILE A 137 3.80 18.94 0.62
CA ILE A 137 5.17 18.67 0.15
C ILE A 137 5.88 19.97 -0.22
N ASP A 138 5.19 20.85 -0.95
CA ASP A 138 5.71 22.17 -1.35
C ASP A 138 5.99 23.07 -0.14
N LYS A 139 5.03 23.18 0.79
CA LYS A 139 5.21 23.97 2.02
C LYS A 139 6.35 23.48 2.90
N ALA A 140 6.62 22.18 2.89
CA ALA A 140 7.75 21.60 3.61
C ALA A 140 9.10 21.78 2.89
N GLY A 141 9.09 22.28 1.64
CA GLY A 141 10.30 22.49 0.84
C GLY A 141 10.86 21.22 0.20
N TYR A 142 10.03 20.19 0.01
CA TYR A 142 10.45 18.87 -0.51
C TYR A 142 9.91 18.52 -1.89
N THR A 143 9.48 19.52 -2.66
CA THR A 143 9.04 19.35 -4.05
C THR A 143 10.11 18.60 -4.87
N GLY A 144 9.70 17.50 -5.51
CA GLY A 144 10.59 16.64 -6.30
C GLY A 144 11.35 15.57 -5.49
N LEU A 145 11.50 15.74 -4.18
CA LEU A 145 12.18 14.80 -3.27
C LEU A 145 11.23 13.83 -2.56
N VAL A 146 9.99 14.26 -2.33
CA VAL A 146 8.91 13.41 -1.82
C VAL A 146 7.92 13.15 -2.96
N LYS A 147 7.58 11.87 -3.14
CA LYS A 147 6.62 11.36 -4.12
C LYS A 147 5.39 10.82 -3.40
N ILE A 148 4.36 10.46 -4.17
CA ILE A 148 3.10 9.94 -3.65
C ILE A 148 2.96 8.45 -4.01
N GLY A 149 2.45 7.68 -3.08
CA GLY A 149 1.97 6.32 -3.28
C GLY A 149 0.50 6.26 -2.90
N MET A 150 -0.22 5.28 -3.43
CA MET A 150 -1.64 5.09 -3.13
C MET A 150 -1.91 3.62 -2.90
N ASP A 151 -2.67 3.30 -1.86
CA ASP A 151 -3.44 2.05 -1.80
C ASP A 151 -4.88 2.38 -2.14
N VAL A 152 -5.32 1.81 -3.26
CA VAL A 152 -6.67 2.03 -3.76
C VAL A 152 -7.66 1.12 -3.02
N ALA A 153 -7.28 -0.13 -2.72
CA ALA A 153 -8.17 -1.19 -2.25
C ALA A 153 -9.44 -1.32 -3.12
N ALA A 154 -9.28 -1.43 -4.44
CA ALA A 154 -10.40 -1.31 -5.38
C ALA A 154 -11.48 -2.40 -5.24
N SER A 155 -11.15 -3.54 -4.63
CA SER A 155 -12.11 -4.58 -4.26
C SER A 155 -13.24 -4.01 -3.38
N GLU A 156 -12.97 -3.04 -2.52
CA GLU A 156 -13.95 -2.47 -1.57
C GLU A 156 -15.03 -1.60 -2.23
N PHE A 157 -14.82 -1.19 -3.47
CA PHE A 157 -15.78 -0.39 -4.23
C PHE A 157 -16.09 -0.97 -5.61
N PHE A 158 -15.75 -2.24 -5.84
CA PHE A 158 -16.21 -2.98 -7.00
C PHE A 158 -17.64 -3.48 -6.77
N ASP A 159 -18.57 -3.09 -7.65
CA ASP A 159 -19.93 -3.61 -7.67
C ASP A 159 -19.99 -4.85 -8.58
N GLU A 160 -20.17 -6.03 -7.98
CA GLU A 160 -20.25 -7.31 -8.71
C GLU A 160 -21.43 -7.37 -9.70
N GLY A 161 -22.55 -6.70 -9.40
CA GLY A 161 -23.75 -6.71 -10.22
C GLY A 161 -23.59 -5.84 -11.48
N ALA A 162 -22.99 -4.66 -11.33
CA ALA A 162 -22.67 -3.76 -12.43
C ALA A 162 -21.38 -4.14 -13.16
N LYS A 163 -20.49 -4.92 -12.52
CA LYS A 163 -19.11 -5.20 -12.94
C LYS A 163 -18.31 -3.93 -13.21
N LYS A 164 -18.41 -2.98 -12.28
CA LYS A 164 -17.80 -1.64 -12.36
C LYS A 164 -17.36 -1.17 -10.98
N TYR A 165 -16.48 -0.18 -10.97
CA TYR A 165 -15.94 0.45 -9.78
C TYR A 165 -16.72 1.73 -9.45
N ASP A 166 -17.35 1.81 -8.27
CA ASP A 166 -18.09 3.00 -7.83
C ASP A 166 -17.23 3.91 -6.96
N LEU A 167 -16.67 4.98 -7.56
CA LEU A 167 -15.89 5.96 -6.80
C LEU A 167 -16.72 6.79 -5.80
N ASN A 168 -18.05 6.67 -5.85
CA ASN A 168 -18.99 7.30 -4.94
C ASN A 168 -19.71 6.29 -4.03
N ASN A 169 -19.17 5.08 -3.84
CA ASN A 169 -19.80 4.02 -3.02
C ASN A 169 -20.18 4.46 -1.60
N LYS A 170 -19.49 5.48 -1.07
CA LYS A 170 -19.72 6.06 0.27
C LYS A 170 -20.47 7.39 0.26
N GLN A 171 -20.88 7.87 -0.91
CA GLN A 171 -21.58 9.14 -1.08
C GLN A 171 -23.07 8.90 -1.30
N PRO A 172 -23.97 9.73 -0.72
CA PRO A 172 -25.38 9.65 -1.07
C PRO A 172 -25.59 10.15 -2.50
N GLY A 173 -26.29 9.38 -3.33
CA GLY A 173 -26.69 9.82 -4.66
C GLY A 173 -26.49 8.77 -5.74
N GLN A 174 -26.18 9.24 -6.96
CA GLN A 174 -25.93 8.36 -8.10
C GLN A 174 -24.50 7.81 -8.04
N PRO A 175 -24.32 6.51 -8.34
CA PRO A 175 -23.00 5.90 -8.39
C PRO A 175 -22.17 6.55 -9.49
N HIS A 176 -20.86 6.64 -9.25
CA HIS A 176 -19.89 7.05 -10.26
C HIS A 176 -19.13 5.81 -10.71
N TYR A 177 -19.78 5.03 -11.57
CA TYR A 177 -19.23 3.80 -12.08
C TYR A 177 -18.20 4.03 -13.19
N LEU A 178 -17.04 3.39 -13.03
CA LEU A 178 -16.02 3.25 -14.07
C LEU A 178 -15.84 1.76 -14.41
N SER A 179 -15.70 1.44 -15.70
CA SER A 179 -15.15 0.15 -16.12
C SER A 179 -13.66 0.07 -15.79
N SER A 180 -13.06 -1.12 -15.89
CA SER A 180 -11.61 -1.30 -15.73
C SER A 180 -10.82 -0.41 -16.69
N GLU A 181 -11.26 -0.26 -17.95
CA GLU A 181 -10.62 0.60 -18.94
C GLU A 181 -10.73 2.09 -18.58
N GLU A 182 -11.91 2.52 -18.11
CA GLU A 182 -12.12 3.90 -17.66
C GLU A 182 -11.28 4.20 -16.40
N LEU A 183 -11.14 3.23 -15.51
CA LEU A 183 -10.32 3.34 -14.30
C LEU A 183 -8.81 3.36 -14.62
N VAL A 184 -8.34 2.60 -15.62
CA VAL A 184 -6.97 2.77 -16.16
C VAL A 184 -6.75 4.20 -16.65
N ALA A 185 -7.66 4.72 -17.47
CA ALA A 185 -7.55 6.09 -18.00
C ALA A 185 -7.57 7.12 -16.86
N TYR A 186 -8.38 6.88 -15.83
CA TYR A 186 -8.39 7.68 -14.61
C TYR A 186 -7.01 7.73 -13.96
N TYR A 187 -6.39 6.58 -13.63
CA TYR A 187 -5.07 6.53 -13.01
C TYR A 187 -3.99 7.20 -13.84
N LEU A 188 -3.97 6.96 -15.16
CA LEU A 188 -3.01 7.60 -16.06
C LEU A 188 -3.12 9.12 -16.02
N SER A 189 -4.35 9.66 -15.96
CA SER A 189 -4.56 11.10 -15.84
C SER A 189 -4.09 11.67 -14.50
N GLN A 190 -4.15 10.89 -13.42
CA GLN A 190 -3.62 11.31 -12.10
C GLN A 190 -2.10 11.26 -12.09
N ILE A 191 -1.48 10.20 -12.64
CA ILE A 191 -0.02 10.06 -12.77
C ILE A 191 0.59 11.20 -13.59
N GLU A 192 -0.12 11.71 -14.60
CA GLU A 192 0.36 12.85 -15.40
C GLU A 192 0.31 14.19 -14.63
N LYS A 193 -0.61 14.32 -13.67
CA LYS A 193 -0.82 15.56 -12.90
C LYS A 193 -0.04 15.60 -11.59
N TYR A 194 0.17 14.45 -10.97
CA TYR A 194 0.70 14.33 -9.62
C TYR A 194 1.93 13.42 -9.57
N PRO A 195 2.86 13.60 -8.61
CA PRO A 195 4.09 12.83 -8.52
C PRO A 195 3.87 11.43 -7.93
N ILE A 196 2.90 10.69 -8.47
CA ILE A 196 2.56 9.32 -8.08
C ILE A 196 3.60 8.37 -8.67
N ILE A 197 4.15 7.49 -7.83
CA ILE A 197 5.17 6.49 -8.23
C ILE A 197 4.81 5.07 -7.80
N SER A 198 3.71 4.88 -7.08
CA SER A 198 3.26 3.56 -6.63
C SER A 198 1.73 3.55 -6.53
N ILE A 199 1.10 2.53 -7.08
CA ILE A 199 -0.33 2.25 -6.92
C ILE A 199 -0.46 0.80 -6.45
N GLU A 200 -1.15 0.59 -5.35
CA GLU A 200 -1.48 -0.71 -4.77
C GLU A 200 -2.96 -1.01 -4.99
N ASP A 201 -3.27 -2.28 -5.29
CA ASP A 201 -4.62 -2.81 -5.49
C ASP A 201 -5.55 -1.93 -6.33
N ALA A 202 -5.03 -1.57 -7.51
CA ALA A 202 -5.70 -0.69 -8.47
C ALA A 202 -7.05 -1.22 -9.01
N PHE A 203 -7.30 -2.52 -8.88
CA PHE A 203 -8.49 -3.22 -9.37
C PHE A 203 -8.93 -4.28 -8.36
N GLU A 204 -10.13 -4.82 -8.54
CA GLU A 204 -10.60 -5.95 -7.75
C GLU A 204 -9.65 -7.15 -7.91
N GLN A 205 -9.47 -7.94 -6.85
CA GLN A 205 -8.44 -8.98 -6.75
C GLN A 205 -8.41 -10.01 -7.90
N ASP A 206 -9.51 -10.24 -8.61
CA ASP A 206 -9.61 -11.16 -9.75
C ASP A 206 -9.74 -10.46 -11.12
N ASP A 207 -9.71 -9.11 -11.17
CA ASP A 207 -9.63 -8.33 -12.41
C ASP A 207 -8.19 -8.29 -12.98
N TRP A 208 -7.70 -9.48 -13.33
CA TRP A 208 -6.38 -9.67 -13.94
C TRP A 208 -6.16 -8.86 -15.22
N ALA A 209 -7.22 -8.54 -15.97
CA ALA A 209 -7.14 -7.82 -17.23
C ALA A 209 -6.92 -6.31 -17.00
N GLY A 210 -7.59 -5.73 -16.00
CA GLY A 210 -7.34 -4.36 -15.54
C GLY A 210 -5.89 -4.17 -15.11
N PHE A 211 -5.39 -5.04 -14.23
CA PHE A 211 -4.00 -5.06 -13.76
C PHE A 211 -2.98 -5.12 -14.92
N GLN A 212 -3.15 -6.06 -15.85
CA GLN A 212 -2.30 -6.20 -17.04
C GLN A 212 -2.27 -4.95 -17.92
N THR A 213 -3.45 -4.39 -18.17
CA THR A 213 -3.60 -3.20 -19.00
C THR A 213 -2.92 -2.01 -18.34
N LEU A 214 -3.10 -1.82 -17.03
CA LEU A 214 -2.46 -0.74 -16.29
C LEU A 214 -0.93 -0.90 -16.28
N LEU A 215 -0.41 -2.09 -15.94
CA LEU A 215 1.03 -2.35 -15.91
C LEU A 215 1.68 -2.06 -17.27
N THR A 216 1.03 -2.49 -18.35
CA THR A 216 1.48 -2.22 -19.72
C THR A 216 1.48 -0.71 -20.02
N SER A 217 0.45 0.00 -19.57
CA SER A 217 0.26 1.43 -19.83
C SER A 217 1.23 2.33 -19.05
N VAL A 218 1.67 1.89 -17.85
CA VAL A 218 2.65 2.64 -17.03
C VAL A 218 4.09 2.24 -17.30
N LYS A 219 4.32 1.28 -18.22
CA LYS A 219 5.68 0.86 -18.59
C LYS A 219 6.51 2.04 -19.07
N GLY A 220 7.61 2.31 -18.36
CA GLY A 220 8.49 3.44 -18.62
C GLY A 220 8.13 4.76 -17.90
N LYS A 221 7.01 4.81 -17.15
CA LYS A 221 6.57 6.00 -16.39
C LYS A 221 7.12 6.08 -14.95
N ASN A 222 8.01 5.16 -14.54
CA ASN A 222 8.54 5.06 -13.16
C ASN A 222 7.40 5.00 -12.11
N VAL A 223 6.39 4.19 -12.39
CA VAL A 223 5.29 3.89 -11.48
C VAL A 223 5.31 2.39 -11.22
N GLN A 224 5.32 2.02 -9.95
CA GLN A 224 5.21 0.67 -9.45
C GLN A 224 3.72 0.28 -9.32
N LEU A 225 3.39 -0.97 -9.63
CA LEU A 225 2.08 -1.55 -9.40
C LEU A 225 2.23 -2.68 -8.37
N VAL A 226 1.65 -2.47 -7.20
CA VAL A 226 1.74 -3.36 -6.04
C VAL A 226 0.49 -4.23 -5.99
N GLY A 227 0.67 -5.54 -5.81
CA GLY A 227 -0.44 -6.46 -5.50
C GLY A 227 -0.45 -6.83 -4.03
N ASP A 228 -1.53 -6.49 -3.33
CA ASP A 228 -1.84 -6.92 -1.96
C ASP A 228 -2.94 -7.98 -1.97
N ASP A 229 -4.22 -7.63 -2.07
CA ASP A 229 -5.34 -8.58 -2.22
C ASP A 229 -5.20 -9.43 -3.49
N LEU A 230 -4.60 -8.86 -4.54
CA LEU A 230 -4.25 -9.59 -5.76
C LEU A 230 -3.38 -10.83 -5.46
N THR A 231 -2.48 -10.74 -4.47
CA THR A 231 -1.47 -11.78 -4.21
C THR A 231 -1.63 -12.48 -2.86
N VAL A 232 -2.20 -11.81 -1.86
CA VAL A 232 -2.38 -12.23 -0.45
C VAL A 232 -1.15 -12.93 0.14
N THR A 233 0.05 -12.49 -0.26
CA THR A 233 1.33 -13.15 0.05
C THR A 233 1.32 -14.67 -0.22
N ASN A 234 0.50 -15.14 -1.16
CA ASN A 234 0.30 -16.55 -1.47
C ASN A 234 1.09 -16.93 -2.73
N VAL A 235 1.99 -17.90 -2.60
CA VAL A 235 2.88 -18.34 -3.68
C VAL A 235 2.14 -18.69 -4.98
N LYS A 236 0.95 -19.29 -4.91
CA LYS A 236 0.15 -19.62 -6.11
C LYS A 236 -0.39 -18.37 -6.80
N ARG A 237 -0.88 -17.39 -6.04
CA ARG A 237 -1.36 -16.11 -6.61
C ARG A 237 -0.22 -15.24 -7.10
N ILE A 238 0.91 -15.22 -6.40
CA ILE A 238 2.15 -14.54 -6.86
C ILE A 238 2.61 -15.13 -8.19
N GLN A 239 2.69 -16.46 -8.30
CA GLN A 239 3.06 -17.14 -9.54
C GLN A 239 2.09 -16.79 -10.68
N MET A 240 0.78 -16.75 -10.40
CA MET A 240 -0.22 -16.34 -11.37
C MET A 240 -0.07 -14.87 -11.79
N ALA A 241 0.23 -13.96 -10.86
CA ALA A 241 0.48 -12.55 -11.14
C ALA A 241 1.71 -12.34 -12.03
N ILE A 242 2.77 -13.13 -11.80
CA ILE A 242 3.97 -13.17 -12.65
C ILE A 242 3.62 -13.67 -14.06
N GLU A 243 2.95 -14.82 -14.17
CA GLU A 243 2.57 -15.41 -15.47
C GLU A 243 1.67 -14.49 -16.29
N LYS A 244 0.78 -13.76 -15.62
CA LYS A 244 -0.13 -12.81 -16.24
C LYS A 244 0.49 -11.44 -16.47
N ASN A 245 1.66 -11.12 -15.91
CA ASN A 245 2.19 -9.74 -15.86
C ASN A 245 1.17 -8.75 -15.27
N ALA A 246 0.63 -9.08 -14.09
CA ALA A 246 -0.43 -8.31 -13.45
C ALA A 246 0.11 -7.17 -12.56
N CYS A 247 1.25 -7.37 -11.90
CA CYS A 247 1.90 -6.37 -11.06
C CYS A 247 3.44 -6.52 -11.18
N ASP A 248 4.19 -5.52 -10.69
CA ASP A 248 5.66 -5.57 -10.63
C ASP A 248 6.21 -5.42 -9.20
N CYS A 249 5.31 -5.44 -8.20
CA CYS A 249 5.64 -5.45 -6.79
C CYS A 249 4.66 -6.29 -5.96
N LEU A 250 5.19 -6.88 -4.90
CA LEU A 250 4.46 -7.68 -3.91
C LEU A 250 4.37 -6.87 -2.61
N LEU A 251 3.16 -6.70 -2.07
CA LEU A 251 3.03 -6.30 -0.67
C LEU A 251 3.20 -7.53 0.23
N LEU A 252 4.32 -7.58 0.97
CA LEU A 252 4.67 -8.75 1.78
C LEU A 252 4.12 -8.64 3.21
N LYS A 253 2.99 -9.31 3.47
CA LYS A 253 2.38 -9.42 4.81
C LYS A 253 2.68 -10.80 5.42
N VAL A 254 3.65 -10.85 6.33
CA VAL A 254 4.14 -12.13 6.91
C VAL A 254 3.05 -12.96 7.61
N ASN A 255 1.98 -12.32 8.09
CA ASN A 255 0.84 -12.97 8.73
C ASN A 255 -0.19 -13.53 7.74
N GLN A 256 -0.26 -13.01 6.51
CA GLN A 256 -1.09 -13.62 5.46
C GLN A 256 -0.53 -15.00 5.08
N ILE A 257 0.81 -15.14 5.00
CA ILE A 257 1.44 -16.43 4.68
C ILE A 257 1.74 -17.29 5.92
N GLY A 258 2.00 -16.70 7.08
CA GLY A 258 2.01 -17.38 8.38
C GLY A 258 3.35 -17.97 8.85
N SER A 259 4.45 -17.81 8.11
CA SER A 259 5.79 -18.16 8.60
C SER A 259 6.89 -17.30 7.95
N VAL A 260 8.02 -17.12 8.66
CA VAL A 260 9.17 -16.37 8.16
C VAL A 260 9.78 -17.05 6.93
N THR A 261 9.83 -18.38 6.90
CA THR A 261 10.41 -19.13 5.78
C THR A 261 9.58 -18.99 4.52
N GLU A 262 8.25 -19.10 4.61
CA GLU A 262 7.39 -18.90 3.45
C GLU A 262 7.42 -17.43 2.99
N ALA A 263 7.47 -16.46 3.91
CA ALA A 263 7.59 -15.04 3.57
C ALA A 263 8.91 -14.68 2.86
N ILE A 264 10.02 -15.36 3.16
CA ILE A 264 11.29 -15.19 2.42
C ILE A 264 11.23 -15.83 1.03
N SER A 265 10.41 -16.87 0.87
CA SER A 265 10.30 -17.62 -0.40
C SER A 265 9.34 -16.98 -1.39
N ALA A 266 8.35 -16.25 -0.89
CA ALA A 266 7.41 -15.43 -1.65
C ALA A 266 8.13 -14.22 -2.27
#